data_AF-A0A0R2SIR5-F1
#
_entry.id   AF-A0A0R2SIR5-F1
#
_cell.length_a   1.000
_cell.length_b   1.000
_cell.length_c   1.000
_cell.angle_alpha   90.00
_cell.angle_beta   90.00
_cell.angle_gamma   90.00
#
_symmetry.space_group_name_H-M   'P 1'
#
loop_
_entity.id
_entity.type
_entity.pdbx_description
1 polymer ?
#
loop_
_entity_poly.entity_id
_entity_poly.type
_entity_poly.pdbx_seq_one_letter_code
_entity_poly.pdbx_strand_id
1 'polypeptide(L)'
;MTIRRAIDQLIQEQKLERRVGSGTFITYTPIIHKFRLKSFTEEMTSLGLKPSSKLLIFEYVKADAIKSSLLNVPIGSVLLKFSRLRLAEGVVLGVETIFLPNAYFPGIKEEDLNGSLYSLLQERYGIQIINANTSFSASIPSQELADQLEIQKNRACLELEMTDLDQNGRIIMLAKCVYIGNQYKLNLSFDTV
;
A
#
# COMPACT_ATOMS: atom_id res chain seq x y z
N MET A 1 21.53 -21.74 -27.17
CA MET A 1 21.30 -20.28 -27.18
C MET A 1 20.20 -19.99 -26.18
N THR A 2 20.51 -19.89 -24.88
CA THR A 2 19.43 -20.19 -23.89
C THR A 2 19.52 -19.48 -22.54
N ILE A 3 20.70 -19.10 -22.03
CA ILE A 3 20.81 -18.40 -20.73
C ILE A 3 21.41 -16.99 -20.89
N ARG A 4 22.50 -16.87 -21.66
CA ARG A 4 23.19 -15.58 -21.85
C ARG A 4 22.27 -14.50 -22.42
N ARG A 5 21.45 -14.85 -23.42
CA ARG A 5 20.50 -13.95 -24.06
C ARG A 5 19.36 -13.51 -23.12
N ALA A 6 18.91 -14.41 -22.22
CA ALA A 6 17.91 -14.08 -21.20
C ALA A 6 18.49 -13.15 -20.12
N ILE A 7 19.74 -13.39 -19.69
CA ILE A 7 20.45 -12.50 -18.76
C ILE A 7 20.68 -11.13 -19.39
N ASP A 8 21.16 -11.09 -20.63
CA ASP A 8 21.42 -9.83 -21.34
C ASP A 8 20.11 -9.05 -21.55
N GLN A 9 18.98 -9.75 -21.80
CA GLN A 9 17.66 -9.14 -21.84
C GLN A 9 17.24 -8.57 -20.47
N LEU A 10 17.42 -9.31 -19.38
CA LEU A 10 17.11 -8.81 -18.02
C LEU A 10 18.03 -7.64 -17.59
N ILE A 11 19.27 -7.60 -18.08
CA ILE A 11 20.17 -6.46 -17.91
C ILE A 11 19.66 -5.25 -18.71
N GLN A 12 19.20 -5.47 -19.94
CA GLN A 12 18.59 -4.43 -20.76
C GLN A 12 17.29 -3.88 -20.15
N GLU A 13 16.50 -4.74 -19.50
CA GLU A 13 15.31 -4.38 -18.72
C GLU A 13 15.64 -3.77 -17.34
N GLN A 14 16.92 -3.55 -17.01
CA GLN A 14 17.38 -3.04 -15.71
C GLN A 14 16.91 -3.87 -14.49
N LYS A 15 16.63 -5.16 -14.68
CA LYS A 15 16.28 -6.12 -13.60
C LYS A 15 17.51 -6.82 -13.04
N LEU A 16 18.59 -6.87 -13.81
CA LEU A 16 19.89 -7.36 -13.38
C LEU A 16 20.98 -6.33 -13.70
N GLU A 17 22.06 -6.32 -12.92
CA GLU A 17 23.31 -5.65 -13.25
C GLU A 17 24.47 -6.63 -13.31
N ARG A 18 25.41 -6.42 -14.22
CA ARG A 18 26.67 -7.18 -14.28
C ARG A 18 27.76 -6.36 -13.59
N ARG A 19 28.30 -6.90 -12.51
CA ARG A 19 29.46 -6.34 -11.81
C ARG A 19 30.71 -7.08 -12.28
N VAL A 20 31.62 -6.38 -12.95
CA VAL A 20 32.86 -6.97 -13.50
C VAL A 20 33.65 -7.67 -12.38
N GLY A 21 33.97 -8.94 -12.57
CA GLY A 21 34.70 -9.76 -11.59
C GLY A 21 33.83 -10.37 -10.48
N SER A 22 32.58 -9.93 -10.30
CA SER A 22 31.70 -10.36 -9.19
C SER A 22 30.44 -11.09 -9.62
N GLY A 23 30.13 -11.12 -10.93
CA GLY A 23 28.97 -11.83 -11.49
C GLY A 23 27.79 -10.92 -11.83
N THR A 24 26.59 -11.49 -11.85
CA THR A 24 25.34 -10.80 -12.18
C THR A 24 24.43 -10.76 -10.95
N PHE A 25 23.95 -9.56 -10.60
CA PHE A 25 23.15 -9.28 -9.40
C PHE A 25 21.79 -8.72 -9.78
N ILE A 26 20.81 -8.80 -8.88
CA ILE A 26 19.50 -8.15 -9.05
C ILE A 26 19.66 -6.66 -8.78
N THR A 27 19.22 -5.82 -9.70
CA THR A 27 19.07 -4.37 -9.50
C THR A 27 17.79 -4.15 -8.72
N TYR A 28 17.93 -4.07 -7.40
CA TYR A 28 16.85 -3.65 -6.53
C TYR A 28 17.13 -2.23 -6.01
N THR A 29 16.42 -1.26 -6.58
CA THR A 29 16.36 0.09 -6.00
C THR A 29 15.13 0.16 -5.12
N PRO A 30 15.28 0.23 -3.79
CA PRO A 30 14.15 0.36 -2.90
C PRO A 30 13.31 1.58 -3.20
N ILE A 31 12.00 1.41 -3.16
CA ILE A 31 11.08 2.53 -3.11
C ILE A 31 11.34 3.27 -1.80
N ILE A 32 11.70 4.55 -1.91
CA ILE A 32 11.99 5.42 -0.77
C ILE A 32 10.73 6.23 -0.48
N HIS A 33 10.01 5.83 0.57
CA HIS A 33 8.87 6.58 1.07
C HIS A 33 9.35 7.79 1.87
N LYS A 34 9.08 8.99 1.36
CA LYS A 34 9.23 10.24 2.11
C LYS A 34 7.89 10.55 2.79
N PHE A 35 7.87 10.52 4.12
CA PHE A 35 6.64 10.69 4.90
C PHE A 35 6.05 12.08 4.72
N ARG A 36 5.08 12.18 3.80
CA ARG A 36 4.13 13.26 3.62
C ARG A 36 2.79 12.59 3.36
N LEU A 37 1.69 13.21 3.79
CA LEU A 37 0.36 12.71 3.50
C LEU A 37 0.16 12.63 1.98
N LYS A 38 0.32 11.44 1.42
CA LYS A 38 0.22 11.13 -0.01
C LYS A 38 -0.48 9.81 -0.15
N SER A 39 -1.37 9.73 -1.13
CA SER A 39 -1.87 8.44 -1.59
C SER A 39 -0.74 7.61 -2.21
N PHE A 40 -0.88 6.29 -2.19
CA PHE A 40 0.01 5.38 -2.90
C PHE A 40 0.21 5.79 -4.38
N THR A 41 -0.86 6.22 -5.04
CA THR A 41 -0.84 6.67 -6.43
C THR A 41 0.06 7.90 -6.61
N GLU A 42 -0.08 8.92 -5.76
CA GLU A 42 0.75 10.12 -5.79
C GLU A 42 2.21 9.80 -5.47
N GLU A 43 2.44 8.89 -4.53
CA GLU A 43 3.78 8.46 -4.17
C GLU A 43 4.50 7.82 -5.35
N MET A 44 3.93 6.78 -5.96
CA MET A 44 4.54 6.08 -7.10
C MET A 44 4.74 7.04 -8.28
N THR A 45 3.74 7.87 -8.57
CA THR A 45 3.83 8.87 -9.64
C THR A 45 4.96 9.86 -9.38
N SER A 46 5.18 10.28 -8.12
CA SER A 46 6.28 11.18 -7.76
C SER A 46 7.67 10.53 -7.86
N LEU A 47 7.74 9.20 -7.89
CA LEU A 47 8.94 8.41 -8.18
C LEU A 47 9.10 8.08 -9.67
N GLY A 48 8.19 8.56 -10.53
CA GLY A 48 8.18 8.25 -11.97
C GLY A 48 7.73 6.83 -12.30
N LEU A 49 7.11 6.12 -11.34
CA LEU A 49 6.60 4.77 -11.51
C LEU A 49 5.09 4.79 -11.80
N LYS A 50 4.61 3.89 -12.63
CA LYS A 50 3.18 3.70 -12.93
C LYS A 50 2.50 2.88 -11.83
N PRO A 51 1.66 3.48 -10.96
CA PRO A 51 0.91 2.73 -9.97
C PRO A 51 -0.22 1.93 -10.63
N SER A 52 -0.51 0.77 -10.08
CA SER A 52 -1.75 0.05 -10.37
C SER A 52 -2.19 -0.74 -9.14
N SER A 53 -3.43 -1.22 -9.17
CA SER A 53 -3.99 -1.99 -8.07
C SER A 53 -4.91 -3.08 -8.58
N LYS A 54 -4.93 -4.20 -7.86
CA LYS A 54 -5.85 -5.31 -8.11
C LYS A 54 -6.68 -5.54 -6.86
N LEU A 55 -8.00 -5.43 -6.99
CA LEU A 55 -8.92 -5.72 -5.90
C LEU A 55 -8.85 -7.21 -5.55
N LEU A 56 -8.76 -7.51 -4.25
CA LEU A 56 -8.69 -8.88 -3.71
C LEU A 56 -9.96 -9.22 -2.93
N ILE A 57 -10.44 -8.27 -2.12
CA ILE A 57 -11.60 -8.42 -1.25
C ILE A 57 -12.43 -7.15 -1.36
N PHE A 58 -13.76 -7.30 -1.36
CA PHE A 58 -14.72 -6.22 -1.19
C PHE A 58 -15.93 -6.74 -0.43
N GLU A 59 -16.14 -6.27 0.79
CA GLU A 59 -17.20 -6.77 1.66
C GLU A 59 -17.65 -5.73 2.68
N TYR A 60 -18.86 -5.91 3.20
CA TYR A 60 -19.36 -5.14 4.33
C TYR A 60 -19.18 -5.92 5.62
N VAL A 61 -18.53 -5.31 6.59
CA VAL A 61 -18.27 -5.91 7.91
C VAL A 61 -18.83 -5.04 9.02
N LYS A 62 -18.90 -5.60 10.22
CA LYS A 62 -19.29 -4.88 11.43
C LYS A 62 -18.05 -4.43 12.19
N ALA A 63 -18.06 -3.21 12.70
CA ALA A 63 -17.01 -2.71 13.57
C ALA A 63 -16.99 -3.54 14.87
N ASP A 64 -15.88 -4.23 15.13
CA ASP A 64 -15.58 -4.80 16.45
C ASP A 64 -15.08 -3.71 17.40
N ALA A 65 -14.78 -4.07 18.65
CA ALA A 65 -14.32 -3.13 19.67
C ALA A 65 -13.06 -2.35 19.24
N ILE A 66 -12.12 -3.02 18.56
CA ILE A 66 -10.87 -2.40 18.11
C ILE A 66 -11.15 -1.40 16.98
N LYS A 67 -11.86 -1.82 15.93
CA LYS A 67 -12.19 -0.94 14.79
C LYS A 67 -13.10 0.21 15.21
N SER A 68 -14.04 -0.04 16.13
CA SER A 68 -14.89 0.99 16.73
C SER A 68 -14.05 2.07 17.40
N SER A 69 -13.08 1.68 18.22
CA SER A 69 -12.16 2.61 18.88
C SER A 69 -11.28 3.36 17.88
N LEU A 70 -10.69 2.66 16.90
CA LEU A 70 -9.76 3.27 15.93
C LEU A 70 -10.46 4.24 14.98
N LEU A 71 -11.68 3.92 14.54
CA LEU A 71 -12.46 4.76 13.62
C LEU A 71 -13.38 5.76 14.33
N ASN A 72 -13.43 5.72 15.67
CA ASN A 72 -14.37 6.51 16.48
C ASN A 72 -15.82 6.37 16.00
N VAL A 73 -16.28 5.13 15.87
CA VAL A 73 -17.67 4.78 15.48
C VAL A 73 -18.27 3.81 16.50
N PRO A 74 -19.60 3.74 16.66
CA PRO A 74 -20.23 2.73 17.51
C PRO A 74 -19.82 1.29 17.14
N ILE A 75 -19.72 0.42 18.14
CA ILE A 75 -19.58 -1.02 17.92
C ILE A 75 -20.77 -1.51 17.08
N GLY A 76 -20.51 -2.35 16.08
CA GLY A 76 -21.54 -2.85 15.17
C GLY A 76 -21.92 -1.88 14.02
N SER A 77 -21.28 -0.71 13.92
CA SER A 77 -21.38 0.12 12.72
C SER A 77 -20.93 -0.64 11.48
N VAL A 78 -21.61 -0.40 10.35
CA VAL A 78 -21.25 -1.03 9.07
C VAL A 78 -20.02 -0.33 8.50
N LEU A 79 -19.00 -1.13 8.20
CA LEU A 79 -17.78 -0.71 7.55
C LEU A 79 -17.73 -1.35 6.17
N LEU A 80 -17.36 -0.57 5.15
CA LEU A 80 -16.87 -1.13 3.90
C LEU A 80 -15.41 -1.56 4.13
N LYS A 81 -15.12 -2.85 3.93
CA LYS A 81 -13.79 -3.41 3.96
C LYS A 81 -13.40 -3.83 2.55
N PHE A 82 -12.21 -3.46 2.12
CA PHE A 82 -11.64 -3.99 0.89
C PHE A 82 -10.14 -4.14 1.01
N SER A 83 -9.58 -5.06 0.23
CA SER A 83 -8.13 -5.27 0.15
C SER A 83 -7.67 -5.14 -1.29
N ARG A 84 -6.51 -4.52 -1.51
CA ARG A 84 -5.92 -4.33 -2.82
C ARG A 84 -4.46 -4.77 -2.82
N LEU A 85 -4.07 -5.51 -3.85
CA LEU A 85 -2.68 -5.69 -4.20
C LEU A 85 -2.18 -4.39 -4.83
N ARG A 86 -1.08 -3.85 -4.31
CA ARG A 86 -0.45 -2.61 -4.79
C ARG A 86 0.74 -2.95 -5.67
N LEU A 87 0.74 -2.38 -6.87
CA LEU A 87 1.79 -2.63 -7.85
C LEU A 87 2.38 -1.33 -8.37
N ALA A 88 3.67 -1.37 -8.70
CA ALA A 88 4.35 -0.33 -9.46
C ALA A 88 5.10 -0.98 -10.62
N GLU A 89 4.91 -0.48 -11.85
CA GLU A 89 5.49 -1.08 -13.07
C GLU A 89 5.17 -2.59 -13.21
N GLY A 90 3.97 -3.00 -12.75
CA GLY A 90 3.54 -4.41 -12.77
C GLY A 90 4.17 -5.30 -11.70
N VAL A 91 5.05 -4.76 -10.83
CA VAL A 91 5.66 -5.51 -9.72
C VAL A 91 4.83 -5.33 -8.45
N VAL A 92 4.53 -6.44 -7.77
CA VAL A 92 3.80 -6.45 -6.49
C VAL A 92 4.69 -5.87 -5.39
N LEU A 93 4.20 -4.81 -4.74
CA LEU A 93 4.90 -4.14 -3.64
C LEU A 93 4.34 -4.52 -2.26
N GLY A 94 3.04 -4.80 -2.21
CA GLY A 94 2.35 -5.00 -0.95
C GLY A 94 0.85 -5.24 -1.12
N VAL A 95 0.19 -5.52 -0.01
CA VAL A 95 -1.27 -5.55 0.10
C VAL A 95 -1.68 -4.45 1.07
N GLU A 96 -2.73 -3.73 0.71
CA GLU A 96 -3.44 -2.88 1.65
C GLU A 96 -4.82 -3.45 1.96
N THR A 97 -5.30 -3.19 3.16
CA THR A 97 -6.66 -3.45 3.60
C THR A 97 -7.21 -2.17 4.21
N ILE A 98 -8.31 -1.70 3.66
CA ILE A 98 -8.96 -0.45 4.04
C ILE A 98 -10.29 -0.75 4.70
N PHE A 99 -10.60 0.00 5.75
CA PHE A 99 -11.90 0.04 6.41
C PHE A 99 -12.44 1.46 6.37
N LEU A 100 -13.61 1.64 5.77
CA LEU A 100 -14.32 2.91 5.68
C LEU A 100 -15.67 2.81 6.41
N PRO A 101 -16.05 3.76 7.28
CA PRO A 101 -17.40 3.83 7.81
C PRO A 101 -18.41 4.04 6.67
N ASN A 102 -19.26 3.05 6.39
CA ASN A 102 -20.17 3.07 5.23
C ASN A 102 -21.14 4.26 5.26
N ALA A 103 -21.47 4.77 6.45
CA ALA A 103 -22.34 5.93 6.63
C ALA A 103 -21.79 7.21 5.95
N TYR A 104 -20.47 7.32 5.77
CA TYR A 104 -19.85 8.49 5.11
C TYR A 104 -19.71 8.31 3.60
N PHE A 105 -19.74 7.06 3.12
CA PHE A 105 -19.38 6.72 1.74
C PHE A 105 -20.42 5.79 1.08
N PRO A 106 -21.69 6.21 1.03
CA PRO A 106 -22.73 5.38 0.42
C PRO A 106 -22.48 5.20 -1.07
N GLY A 107 -22.54 3.94 -1.55
CA GLY A 107 -22.54 3.63 -2.97
C GLY A 107 -21.16 3.48 -3.63
N ILE A 108 -20.08 3.30 -2.86
CA ILE A 108 -18.83 2.79 -3.43
C ILE A 108 -19.06 1.38 -4.00
N LYS A 109 -18.57 1.14 -5.20
CA LYS A 109 -18.56 -0.17 -5.87
C LYS A 109 -17.13 -0.63 -6.11
N GLU A 110 -16.96 -1.92 -6.43
CA GLU A 110 -15.66 -2.51 -6.76
C GLU A 110 -14.92 -1.77 -7.88
N GLU A 111 -15.65 -1.37 -8.93
CA GLU A 111 -15.12 -0.65 -10.10
C GLU A 111 -14.48 0.71 -9.75
N ASP A 112 -14.93 1.34 -8.66
CA ASP A 112 -14.41 2.62 -8.20
C ASP A 112 -13.01 2.51 -7.57
N LEU A 113 -12.61 1.30 -7.15
CA LEU A 113 -11.41 1.08 -6.33
C LEU A 113 -10.16 0.76 -7.15
N ASN A 114 -10.24 0.84 -8.47
CA ASN A 114 -9.09 0.63 -9.37
C ASN A 114 -8.10 1.80 -9.34
N GLY A 115 -8.56 3.01 -8.98
CA GLY A 115 -7.76 4.24 -8.96
C GLY A 115 -7.26 4.67 -7.57
N SER A 116 -6.90 5.95 -7.48
CA SER A 116 -6.57 6.59 -6.21
C SER A 116 -7.82 6.69 -5.34
N LEU A 117 -7.77 6.08 -4.15
CA LEU A 117 -8.85 6.20 -3.19
C LEU A 117 -9.00 7.66 -2.72
N TYR A 118 -7.89 8.38 -2.53
CA TYR A 118 -7.94 9.75 -2.04
C TYR A 118 -8.66 10.67 -3.04
N SER A 119 -8.38 10.50 -4.33
CA SER A 119 -9.09 11.21 -5.40
C SER A 119 -10.58 10.85 -5.42
N LEU A 120 -10.92 9.55 -5.29
CA LEU A 120 -12.32 9.11 -5.18
C LEU A 120 -13.05 9.78 -4.00
N LEU A 121 -12.41 9.83 -2.82
CA LEU A 121 -13.00 10.44 -1.63
C LEU A 121 -13.22 11.95 -1.80
N GLN A 122 -12.26 12.63 -2.40
CA GLN A 122 -12.34 14.07 -2.66
C GLN A 122 -13.40 14.39 -3.72
N GLU A 123 -13.37 13.72 -4.86
CA GLU A 123 -14.22 14.04 -6.01
C GLU A 123 -15.68 13.67 -5.78
N ARG A 124 -15.95 12.51 -5.18
CA ARG A 124 -17.33 12.01 -5.01
C ARG A 124 -17.98 12.50 -3.72
N TYR A 125 -17.22 12.64 -2.64
CA TYR A 125 -17.76 12.92 -1.31
C TYR A 125 -17.32 14.28 -0.75
N GLY A 126 -16.44 15.02 -1.44
CA GLY A 126 -15.88 16.28 -0.94
C GLY A 126 -15.02 16.10 0.31
N ILE A 127 -14.57 14.88 0.60
CA ILE A 127 -13.79 14.55 1.79
C ILE A 127 -12.31 14.63 1.43
N GLN A 128 -11.59 15.53 2.10
CA GLN A 128 -10.16 15.73 1.93
C GLN A 128 -9.45 15.21 3.17
N ILE A 129 -8.49 14.31 2.96
CA ILE A 129 -7.64 13.85 4.05
C ILE A 129 -6.60 14.94 4.31
N ILE A 130 -6.55 15.46 5.53
CA ILE A 130 -5.62 16.52 5.93
C ILE A 130 -4.57 16.05 6.93
N ASN A 131 -4.83 14.94 7.61
CA ASN A 131 -3.96 14.41 8.65
C ASN A 131 -4.08 12.89 8.70
N ALA A 132 -2.99 12.22 9.07
CA ALA A 132 -2.96 10.79 9.29
C ALA A 132 -2.08 10.47 10.49
N ASN A 133 -2.53 9.57 11.34
CA ASN A 133 -1.69 8.94 12.35
C ASN A 133 -1.26 7.57 11.84
N THR A 134 0.05 7.36 11.70
CA THR A 134 0.62 6.14 11.14
C THR A 134 1.59 5.52 12.11
N SER A 135 1.44 4.21 12.34
CA SER A 135 2.40 3.38 13.06
C SER A 135 3.05 2.37 12.13
N PHE A 136 4.29 2.01 12.44
CA PHE A 136 5.10 1.09 11.64
C PHE A 136 5.58 -0.06 12.51
N SER A 137 5.58 -1.26 11.95
CA SER A 137 6.15 -2.44 12.59
C SER A 137 6.76 -3.39 11.57
N ALA A 138 7.70 -4.22 12.02
CA ALA A 138 8.19 -5.33 11.22
C ALA A 138 7.31 -6.55 11.48
N SER A 139 6.92 -7.26 10.44
CA SER A 139 6.15 -8.50 10.58
C SER A 139 6.61 -9.58 9.60
N ILE A 140 6.29 -10.83 9.96
CA ILE A 140 6.40 -11.98 9.06
C ILE A 140 4.97 -12.27 8.58
N PRO A 141 4.71 -12.24 7.26
CA PRO A 141 3.36 -12.37 6.72
C PRO A 141 2.74 -13.73 7.07
N SER A 142 1.42 -13.84 7.10
CA SER A 142 0.71 -15.13 7.12
C SER A 142 1.06 -15.97 5.87
N GLN A 143 0.75 -17.28 5.85
CA GLN A 143 1.03 -18.07 4.63
C GLN A 143 0.19 -17.57 3.46
N GLU A 144 -1.10 -17.33 3.71
CA GLU A 144 -2.03 -16.76 2.73
C GLU A 144 -1.55 -15.41 2.18
N LEU A 145 -1.05 -14.52 3.05
CA LEU A 145 -0.53 -13.22 2.61
C LEU A 145 0.78 -13.37 1.83
N ALA A 146 1.64 -14.30 2.22
CA ALA A 146 2.87 -14.60 1.48
C ALA A 146 2.58 -15.12 0.07
N ASP A 147 1.56 -15.97 -0.08
CA ASP A 147 1.11 -16.49 -1.37
C ASP A 147 0.53 -15.37 -2.25
N GLN A 148 -0.29 -14.47 -1.67
CA GLN A 148 -0.83 -13.30 -2.38
C GLN A 148 0.27 -12.32 -2.85
N LEU A 149 1.35 -12.21 -2.06
CA LEU A 149 2.49 -11.34 -2.35
C LEU A 149 3.56 -12.01 -3.23
N GLU A 150 3.39 -13.29 -3.57
CA GLU A 150 4.37 -14.10 -4.30
C GLU A 150 5.76 -14.11 -3.63
N ILE A 151 5.79 -14.16 -2.30
CA ILE A 151 7.02 -14.20 -1.48
C ILE A 151 7.11 -15.46 -0.64
N GLN A 152 8.33 -15.78 -0.21
CA GLN A 152 8.54 -16.82 0.79
C GLN A 152 7.98 -16.38 2.14
N LYS A 153 7.37 -17.32 2.86
CA LYS A 153 6.78 -17.13 4.20
C LYS A 153 7.69 -16.39 5.20
N ASN A 154 9.00 -16.63 5.15
CA ASN A 154 9.98 -16.04 6.07
C ASN A 154 10.53 -14.69 5.59
N ARG A 155 9.98 -14.11 4.52
CA ARG A 155 10.36 -12.79 4.03
C ARG A 155 9.83 -11.73 5.00
N ALA A 156 10.72 -10.90 5.52
CA ALA A 156 10.33 -9.77 6.36
C ALA A 156 9.52 -8.74 5.56
N CYS A 157 8.44 -8.25 6.18
CA CYS A 157 7.58 -7.21 5.66
C CYS A 157 7.57 -6.00 6.60
N LEU A 158 7.26 -4.84 6.02
CA LEU A 158 6.95 -3.63 6.76
C LEU A 158 5.44 -3.48 6.83
N GLU A 159 4.89 -3.49 8.03
CA GLU A 159 3.47 -3.30 8.30
C GLU A 159 3.21 -1.87 8.77
N LEU A 160 2.20 -1.25 8.17
CA LEU A 160 1.74 0.09 8.47
C LEU A 160 0.29 -0.01 8.91
N GLU A 161 -0.03 0.61 10.04
CA GLU A 161 -1.41 0.86 10.44
C GLU A 161 -1.63 2.38 10.51
N MET A 162 -2.65 2.85 9.80
CA MET A 162 -2.90 4.27 9.60
C MET A 162 -4.36 4.62 9.82
N THR A 163 -4.63 5.70 10.54
CA THR A 163 -5.95 6.32 10.65
C THR A 163 -5.93 7.70 10.03
N ASP A 164 -6.77 7.93 9.03
CA ASP A 164 -6.84 9.20 8.30
C ASP A 164 -7.99 10.06 8.79
N LEU A 165 -7.72 11.36 8.89
CA LEU A 165 -8.65 12.38 9.33
C LEU A 165 -9.00 13.32 8.19
N ASP A 166 -10.30 13.63 8.09
CA ASP A 166 -10.81 14.60 7.13
C ASP A 166 -10.56 16.06 7.57
N GLN A 167 -10.91 17.01 6.70
CA GLN A 167 -10.81 18.45 6.96
C GLN A 167 -11.58 18.94 8.20
N ASN A 168 -12.50 18.14 8.73
CA ASN A 168 -13.29 18.44 9.91
C ASN A 168 -12.76 17.73 11.17
N GLY A 169 -11.60 17.05 11.08
CA GLY A 169 -11.00 16.30 12.18
C GLY A 169 -11.69 14.96 12.46
N ARG A 170 -12.52 14.46 11.55
CA ARG A 170 -13.20 13.17 11.70
C ARG A 170 -12.31 12.04 11.19
N ILE A 171 -12.20 10.95 11.95
CA ILE A 171 -11.53 9.74 11.46
C ILE A 171 -12.43 9.08 10.42
N ILE A 172 -11.95 8.99 9.19
CA ILE A 172 -12.73 8.51 8.05
C ILE A 172 -12.24 7.19 7.47
N MET A 173 -11.02 6.78 7.81
CA MET A 173 -10.41 5.60 7.24
C MET A 173 -9.42 4.98 8.22
N LEU A 174 -9.42 3.65 8.24
CA LEU A 174 -8.38 2.84 8.86
C LEU A 174 -7.76 2.00 7.74
N ALA A 175 -6.45 2.14 7.55
CA ALA A 175 -5.68 1.40 6.58
C ALA A 175 -4.67 0.50 7.28
N LYS A 176 -4.56 -0.75 6.83
CA LYS A 176 -3.49 -1.69 7.19
C LYS A 176 -2.76 -2.08 5.92
N CYS A 177 -1.48 -1.75 5.82
CA CYS A 177 -0.68 -2.05 4.64
C CYS A 177 0.49 -2.95 5.03
N VAL A 178 0.75 -3.96 4.23
CA VAL A 178 1.92 -4.83 4.37
C VAL A 178 2.73 -4.73 3.09
N TYR A 179 3.92 -4.15 3.19
CA TYR A 179 4.86 -4.01 2.09
C TYR A 179 6.01 -5.00 2.23
N ILE A 180 6.52 -5.49 1.10
CA ILE A 180 7.65 -6.41 1.06
C ILE A 180 8.90 -5.63 1.49
N GLY A 181 9.61 -6.09 2.54
CA GLY A 181 10.66 -5.29 3.21
C GLY A 181 11.91 -5.03 2.35
N ASN A 182 12.17 -5.89 1.37
CA ASN A 182 13.18 -5.65 0.34
C ASN A 182 12.58 -5.10 -0.96
N GLN A 183 11.38 -4.51 -0.92
CA GLN A 183 10.80 -3.70 -2.02
C GLN A 183 10.44 -2.27 -1.60
N TYR A 184 10.29 -2.06 -0.29
CA TYR A 184 9.86 -0.80 0.29
C TYR A 184 10.78 -0.36 1.44
N LYS A 185 11.21 0.90 1.43
CA LYS A 185 11.99 1.52 2.51
C LYS A 185 11.32 2.80 2.99
N LEU A 186 11.19 2.93 4.29
CA LEU A 186 10.79 4.17 4.94
C LEU A 186 12.01 5.08 5.10
N ASN A 187 11.90 6.34 4.69
CA ASN A 187 12.92 7.36 4.92
C ASN A 187 12.29 8.58 5.61
N LEU A 188 12.82 8.89 6.79
CA LEU A 188 12.43 10.04 7.59
C LEU A 188 13.62 10.99 7.62
N SER A 189 13.39 12.21 7.16
CA SER A 189 14.36 13.31 7.27
C SER A 189 13.81 14.29 8.31
N PHE A 190 14.61 14.57 9.33
CA PHE A 190 14.29 15.54 10.35
C PHE A 190 15.19 16.74 10.13
N ASP A 191 14.58 17.91 9.94
CA ASP A 191 15.34 19.15 9.98
C ASP A 191 15.64 19.46 11.45
N THR A 192 16.92 19.60 11.80
CA THR A 192 17.29 20.17 13.10
C THR A 192 17.02 21.67 13.07
N VAL A 193 16.27 22.14 14.06
CA VAL A 193 16.11 23.57 14.36
C VAL A 193 17.47 24.24 14.51
#